data_AF-A0A925Q6E7-F1
#
_entry.id   AF-A0A925Q6E7-F1
#
_cell.length_a   1.000
_cell.length_b   1.000
_cell.length_c   1.000
_cell.angle_alpha   90.00
_cell.angle_beta   90.00
_cell.angle_gamma   90.00
#
_symmetry.space_group_name_H-M   'P 1'
#
loop_
_entity.id
_entity.type
_entity.pdbx_description
1 polymer ?
#
loop_
_entity_poly.entity_id
_entity_poly.type
_entity_poly.pdbx_seq_one_letter_code
_entity_poly.pdbx_strand_id
1 'polypeptide(L)'
;MAAIVRPRLYSHLALFLAAFTFVAFSRTYYLRVFSDLPAMTQIVHLHGMVSTAWMLLFVAQTRLVAGHRVDLHMKLGILGLVFAVAMVVTAFLTTIGAAGVPQVRPNGLTQAQFTAIQVMSTGLFAACVALGLWLRRRSDFHKRLMVLAMVAVIGPAVGRLVIWMGFAPYTSYFNTAAVALLVTGCLAYDWRRHGIAHPVFAYGGLLIVLSWPFRYWLARSDFYSPVADWFSRAGAAFIG
;
A
#
# COMPACT_ATOMS: atom_id res chain seq x y z
N MET A 1 -40.40 -2.22 10.72
CA MET A 1 -39.27 -1.29 10.95
C MET A 1 -38.07 -1.78 10.14
N ALA A 2 -37.77 -1.14 9.00
CA ALA A 2 -36.58 -1.49 8.23
C ALA A 2 -35.35 -1.20 9.10
N ALA A 3 -34.54 -2.22 9.39
CA ALA A 3 -33.26 -2.04 10.05
C ALA A 3 -32.47 -1.02 9.22
N ILE A 4 -32.13 0.13 9.82
CA ILE A 4 -31.23 1.10 9.18
C ILE A 4 -29.89 0.38 9.03
N VAL A 5 -29.65 -0.19 7.84
CA VAL A 5 -28.37 -0.83 7.50
C VAL A 5 -27.33 0.27 7.53
N ARG A 6 -26.64 0.39 8.66
CA ARG A 6 -25.60 1.39 8.85
C ARG A 6 -24.46 1.10 7.87
N PRO A 7 -23.89 2.12 7.21
CA PRO A 7 -22.87 1.88 6.20
C PRO A 7 -21.61 1.24 6.81
N ARG A 8 -21.35 -0.02 6.46
CA ARG A 8 -20.14 -0.76 6.83
C ARG A 8 -19.03 -0.64 5.77
N LEU A 9 -19.04 0.43 4.97
CA LEU A 9 -18.14 0.58 3.81
C LEU A 9 -16.68 0.31 4.19
N TYR A 10 -16.15 0.98 5.20
CA TYR A 10 -14.74 0.85 5.59
C TYR A 10 -14.38 -0.59 5.98
N SER A 11 -15.31 -1.32 6.61
CA SER A 11 -15.13 -2.73 6.94
C SER A 11 -15.18 -3.63 5.70
N HIS A 12 -16.12 -3.38 4.77
CA HIS A 12 -16.17 -4.12 3.50
C HIS A 12 -14.93 -3.84 2.63
N LEU A 13 -14.48 -2.58 2.58
CA LEU A 13 -13.28 -2.18 1.87
C LEU A 13 -12.03 -2.84 2.49
N ALA A 14 -11.93 -2.89 3.82
CA ALA A 14 -10.84 -3.60 4.49
C ALA A 14 -10.82 -5.09 4.15
N LEU A 15 -11.97 -5.76 4.15
CA LEU A 15 -12.08 -7.17 3.75
C LEU A 15 -11.74 -7.37 2.28
N PHE A 16 -12.22 -6.49 1.40
CA PHE A 16 -11.86 -6.49 -0.02
C PHE A 16 -10.35 -6.37 -0.21
N LEU A 17 -9.71 -5.38 0.42
CA LEU A 17 -8.26 -5.16 0.33
C LEU A 17 -7.46 -6.34 0.91
N ALA A 18 -7.93 -6.95 1.99
CA ALA A 18 -7.32 -8.15 2.56
C ALA A 18 -7.41 -9.33 1.60
N ALA A 19 -8.60 -9.61 1.05
CA ALA A 19 -8.81 -10.69 0.08
C ALA A 19 -7.99 -10.47 -1.20
N PHE A 20 -8.05 -9.24 -1.75
CA PHE A 20 -7.29 -8.86 -2.93
C PHE A 20 -5.78 -9.04 -2.72
N THR A 21 -5.25 -8.57 -1.58
CA THR A 21 -3.83 -8.72 -1.24
C THR A 21 -3.45 -10.18 -1.04
N PHE A 22 -4.29 -10.97 -0.37
CA PHE A 22 -4.06 -12.41 -0.20
C PHE A 22 -3.97 -13.13 -1.55
N VAL A 23 -4.94 -12.91 -2.44
CA VAL A 23 -4.95 -13.50 -3.79
C VAL A 23 -3.72 -13.05 -4.59
N ALA A 24 -3.42 -11.76 -4.59
CA ALA A 24 -2.27 -11.21 -5.31
C ALA A 24 -0.91 -11.77 -4.83
N PHE A 25 -0.77 -12.02 -3.53
CA PHE A 25 0.46 -12.54 -2.93
C PHE A 25 0.46 -14.06 -2.76
N SER A 26 -0.63 -14.75 -3.09
CA SER A 26 -0.78 -16.20 -2.91
C SER A 26 0.42 -16.96 -3.49
N ARG A 27 0.65 -16.90 -4.81
CA ARG A 27 1.75 -17.59 -5.48
C ARG A 27 3.15 -17.11 -5.05
N THR A 28 3.30 -15.84 -4.72
CA THR A 28 4.63 -15.23 -4.48
C THR A 28 5.05 -15.21 -3.01
N TYR A 29 4.13 -15.47 -2.07
CA TYR A 29 4.41 -15.42 -0.64
C TYR A 29 3.62 -16.48 0.13
N TYR A 30 2.29 -16.40 0.21
CA TYR A 30 1.50 -17.23 1.14
C TYR A 30 1.45 -18.72 0.79
N LEU A 31 1.39 -19.03 -0.50
CA LEU A 31 1.35 -20.38 -1.09
C LEU A 31 2.62 -20.65 -1.91
N ARG A 32 3.72 -19.97 -1.58
CA ARG A 32 4.98 -20.05 -2.33
C ARG A 32 5.59 -21.46 -2.34
N VAL A 33 5.28 -22.29 -1.35
CA VAL A 33 5.71 -23.70 -1.30
C VAL A 33 5.25 -24.51 -2.52
N PHE A 34 4.20 -24.06 -3.20
CA PHE A 34 3.69 -24.65 -4.45
C PHE A 34 4.19 -23.91 -5.70
N SER A 35 5.32 -23.20 -5.61
CA SER A 35 5.86 -22.38 -6.71
C SER A 35 7.36 -22.54 -6.86
N ASP A 36 7.82 -22.64 -8.10
CA ASP A 36 9.24 -22.76 -8.46
C ASP A 36 9.97 -21.40 -8.45
N LEU A 37 9.84 -20.66 -7.34
CA LEU A 37 10.47 -19.34 -7.18
C LEU A 37 11.75 -19.44 -6.35
N PRO A 38 12.76 -18.58 -6.60
CA PRO A 38 14.01 -18.57 -5.83
C PRO A 38 13.80 -18.41 -4.32
N ALA A 39 14.80 -18.68 -3.49
CA ALA A 39 14.71 -18.42 -2.05
C ALA A 39 14.43 -16.94 -1.76
N MET A 40 13.66 -16.65 -0.70
CA MET A 40 13.43 -15.29 -0.23
C MET A 40 14.45 -14.91 0.84
N THR A 41 14.86 -13.65 0.85
CA THR A 41 15.71 -13.14 1.94
C THR A 41 14.90 -12.97 3.22
N GLN A 42 15.58 -13.04 4.36
CA GLN A 42 14.94 -12.89 5.69
C GLN A 42 14.21 -11.56 5.84
N ILE A 43 14.75 -10.48 5.26
CA ILE A 43 14.08 -9.17 5.32
C ILE A 43 12.73 -9.16 4.61
N VAL A 44 12.57 -9.93 3.51
CA VAL A 44 11.27 -10.00 2.81
C VAL A 44 10.29 -10.86 3.62
N HIS A 45 10.76 -11.90 4.32
CA HIS A 45 9.90 -12.61 5.29
C HIS A 45 9.42 -11.67 6.39
N LEU A 46 10.32 -10.90 7.01
CA LEU A 46 9.96 -9.94 8.05
C LEU A 46 8.97 -8.87 7.54
N HIS A 47 9.24 -8.27 6.39
CA HIS A 47 8.35 -7.29 5.79
C HIS A 47 6.97 -7.89 5.46
N GLY A 48 6.92 -9.11 4.94
CA GLY A 48 5.66 -9.81 4.65
C GLY A 48 4.86 -10.15 5.92
N MET A 49 5.52 -10.56 7.00
CA MET A 49 4.87 -10.78 8.30
C MET A 49 4.29 -9.49 8.87
N VAL A 50 5.08 -8.40 8.87
CA VAL A 50 4.63 -7.07 9.32
C VAL A 50 3.48 -6.57 8.45
N SER A 51 3.55 -6.78 7.14
CA SER A 51 2.48 -6.42 6.20
C SER A 51 1.18 -7.18 6.45
N THR A 52 1.30 -8.47 6.71
CA THR A 52 0.16 -9.33 7.05
C THR A 52 -0.46 -8.86 8.37
N ALA A 53 0.35 -8.65 9.40
CA ALA A 53 -0.12 -8.17 10.71
C ALA A 53 -0.80 -6.79 10.60
N TRP A 54 -0.23 -5.86 9.83
CA TRP A 54 -0.85 -4.56 9.55
C TRP A 54 -2.20 -4.69 8.86
N MET A 55 -2.31 -5.55 7.84
CA MET A 55 -3.59 -5.78 7.14
C MET A 55 -4.64 -6.37 8.09
N LEU A 56 -4.27 -7.37 8.89
CA LEU A 56 -5.16 -7.96 9.89
C LEU A 56 -5.58 -6.94 10.95
N LEU A 57 -4.67 -6.08 11.40
CA LEU A 57 -4.99 -4.99 12.31
C LEU A 57 -5.94 -3.98 11.66
N PHE A 58 -5.73 -3.59 10.40
CA PHE A 58 -6.63 -2.70 9.68
C PHE A 58 -8.06 -3.27 9.56
N VAL A 59 -8.17 -4.57 9.25
CA VAL A 59 -9.46 -5.28 9.26
C VAL A 59 -10.06 -5.27 10.66
N ALA A 60 -9.31 -5.63 11.69
CA ALA A 60 -9.79 -5.64 13.08
C ALA A 60 -10.30 -4.25 13.51
N GLN A 61 -9.52 -3.20 13.23
CA GLN A 61 -9.84 -1.82 13.59
C GLN A 61 -11.15 -1.35 12.93
N THR A 62 -11.35 -1.63 11.64
CA THR A 62 -12.60 -1.28 10.95
C THR A 62 -13.80 -2.10 11.43
N ARG A 63 -13.59 -3.38 11.78
CA ARG A 63 -14.65 -4.24 12.33
C ARG A 63 -15.05 -3.85 13.75
N LEU A 64 -14.10 -3.46 14.60
CA LEU A 64 -14.38 -2.99 15.96
C LEU A 64 -15.25 -1.74 15.94
N VAL A 65 -14.93 -0.77 15.07
CA VAL A 65 -15.76 0.43 14.91
C VAL A 65 -17.15 0.07 14.36
N ALA A 66 -17.24 -0.82 13.37
CA ALA A 66 -18.52 -1.30 12.84
C ALA A 66 -19.36 -2.08 13.86
N GLY A 67 -18.71 -2.70 14.84
CA GLY A 67 -19.31 -3.41 15.98
C GLY A 67 -19.48 -2.56 17.23
N HIS A 68 -19.32 -1.24 17.15
CA HIS A 68 -19.46 -0.29 18.27
C HIS A 68 -18.48 -0.51 19.45
N ARG A 69 -17.36 -1.21 19.21
CA ARG A 69 -16.28 -1.43 20.18
C ARG A 69 -15.15 -0.41 19.99
N VAL A 70 -15.50 0.88 20.06
CA VAL A 70 -14.54 1.98 19.85
C VAL A 70 -13.48 2.02 20.96
N ASP A 71 -13.83 1.56 22.16
CA ASP A 71 -12.90 1.37 23.28
C ASP A 71 -11.74 0.44 22.91
N LEU A 72 -12.04 -0.71 22.28
CA LEU A 72 -11.02 -1.66 21.82
C LEU A 72 -10.24 -1.12 20.62
N HIS A 73 -10.89 -0.39 19.71
CA HIS A 73 -10.23 0.31 18.61
C HIS A 73 -9.13 1.24 19.14
N MET A 74 -9.45 2.04 20.16
CA MET A 74 -8.51 2.95 20.79
C MET A 74 -7.36 2.21 21.49
N LYS A 75 -7.65 1.14 22.25
CA LYS A 75 -6.62 0.34 22.93
C LYS A 75 -5.66 -0.32 21.94
N LEU A 76 -6.17 -0.95 20.88
CA LEU A 76 -5.36 -1.58 19.85
C LEU A 76 -4.67 -0.56 18.93
N GLY A 77 -5.09 0.71 18.94
CA GLY A 77 -4.49 1.78 18.14
C GLY A 77 -3.00 2.00 18.43
N ILE A 78 -2.55 1.71 19.65
CA ILE A 78 -1.13 1.77 20.04
C ILE A 78 -0.29 0.78 19.22
N LEU A 79 -0.79 -0.45 19.03
CA LEU A 79 -0.15 -1.43 18.15
C LEU A 79 -0.10 -0.92 16.71
N GLY A 80 -1.09 -0.11 16.30
CA GLY A 80 -1.09 0.56 15.00
C GLY A 80 0.16 1.42 14.78
N LEU A 81 0.60 2.20 15.77
CA LEU A 81 1.82 2.99 15.63
C LEU A 81 3.06 2.11 15.47
N VAL A 82 3.18 1.05 16.28
CA VAL A 82 4.31 0.11 16.23
C VAL A 82 4.40 -0.56 14.86
N PHE A 83 3.28 -1.09 14.35
CA PHE A 83 3.26 -1.72 13.03
C PHE A 83 3.47 -0.72 11.89
N ALA A 84 3.03 0.53 12.02
CA ALA A 84 3.30 1.56 11.01
C ALA A 84 4.80 1.85 10.89
N VAL A 85 5.49 2.02 12.01
CA VAL A 85 6.94 2.23 12.03
C VAL A 85 7.67 1.01 11.49
N ALA A 86 7.30 -0.19 11.96
CA ALA A 86 7.87 -1.44 11.47
C ALA A 86 7.65 -1.62 9.95
N MET A 87 6.48 -1.25 9.44
CA MET A 87 6.17 -1.30 8.01
C MET A 87 7.13 -0.42 7.21
N VAL A 88 7.31 0.85 7.63
CA VAL A 88 8.19 1.80 6.93
C VAL A 88 9.63 1.31 6.92
N VAL A 89 10.15 0.88 8.07
CA VAL A 89 11.52 0.37 8.21
C VAL A 89 11.73 -0.87 7.35
N THR A 90 10.87 -1.87 7.49
CA THR A 90 11.01 -3.13 6.74
C THR A 90 10.79 -2.96 5.24
N ALA A 91 9.89 -2.07 4.82
CA ALA A 91 9.69 -1.73 3.40
C ALA A 91 10.93 -1.06 2.80
N PHE A 92 11.57 -0.15 3.55
CA PHE A 92 12.78 0.52 3.11
C PHE A 92 13.96 -0.45 2.99
N LEU A 93 14.18 -1.30 4.00
CA LEU A 93 15.22 -2.34 3.96
C LEU A 93 14.98 -3.36 2.84
N THR A 94 13.72 -3.76 2.61
CA THR A 94 13.36 -4.62 1.47
C THR A 94 13.68 -3.94 0.13
N THR A 95 13.49 -2.61 0.06
CA THR A 95 13.82 -1.81 -1.13
C THR A 95 15.32 -1.77 -1.38
N ILE A 96 16.14 -1.58 -0.33
CA ILE A 96 17.61 -1.65 -0.41
C ILE A 96 18.05 -3.02 -0.91
N GLY A 97 17.62 -4.10 -0.25
CA GLY A 97 18.01 -5.46 -0.63
C GLY A 97 17.60 -5.82 -2.06
N ALA A 98 16.41 -5.38 -2.51
CA ALA A 98 15.96 -5.61 -3.87
C ALA A 98 16.78 -4.85 -4.92
N ALA A 99 17.28 -3.65 -4.59
CA ALA A 99 18.06 -2.81 -5.50
C ALA A 99 19.46 -3.39 -5.80
N GLY A 100 20.00 -4.22 -4.91
CA GLY A 100 21.30 -4.89 -5.10
C GLY A 100 21.27 -6.02 -6.13
N VAL A 101 20.08 -6.45 -6.58
CA VAL A 101 19.95 -7.51 -7.57
C VAL A 101 20.01 -6.89 -8.98
N PRO A 102 21.00 -7.24 -9.83
CA PRO A 102 21.14 -6.67 -11.17
C PRO A 102 20.12 -7.31 -12.13
N GLN A 103 18.86 -6.93 -12.00
CA GLN A 103 17.74 -7.41 -12.80
C GLN A 103 16.94 -6.25 -13.38
N VAL A 104 16.50 -6.40 -14.63
CA VAL A 104 15.50 -5.52 -15.26
C VAL A 104 14.12 -6.12 -15.05
N ARG A 105 13.18 -5.29 -14.58
CA ARG A 105 11.80 -5.69 -14.38
C ARG A 105 11.03 -5.71 -15.70
N PRO A 106 9.91 -6.45 -15.80
CA PRO A 106 9.10 -6.50 -17.01
C PRO A 106 8.57 -5.14 -17.52
N ASN A 107 8.57 -4.11 -16.68
CA ASN A 107 8.20 -2.74 -17.04
C ASN A 107 9.38 -1.89 -17.59
N GLY A 108 10.54 -2.52 -17.82
CA GLY A 108 11.74 -1.92 -18.38
C GLY A 108 12.61 -1.16 -17.37
N LEU A 109 12.23 -1.09 -16.09
CA LEU A 109 13.04 -0.44 -15.05
C LEU A 109 14.05 -1.42 -14.46
N THR A 110 15.27 -0.96 -14.18
CA THR A 110 16.19 -1.71 -13.30
C THR A 110 15.63 -1.77 -11.87
N GLN A 111 16.10 -2.71 -11.05
CA GLN A 111 15.72 -2.76 -9.63
C GLN A 111 16.02 -1.43 -8.91
N ALA A 112 17.16 -0.82 -9.24
CA ALA A 112 17.57 0.48 -8.72
C ALA A 112 16.63 1.62 -9.15
N GLN A 113 16.22 1.68 -10.42
CA GLN A 113 15.22 2.68 -10.86
C GLN A 113 13.86 2.45 -10.19
N PHE A 114 13.48 1.18 -9.98
CA PHE A 114 12.21 0.82 -9.35
C PHE A 114 12.10 1.29 -7.89
N THR A 115 13.22 1.62 -7.22
CA THR A 115 13.18 2.14 -5.85
C THR A 115 12.44 3.47 -5.74
N ALA A 116 12.38 4.28 -6.81
CA ALA A 116 11.58 5.51 -6.83
C ALA A 116 10.10 5.23 -6.51
N ILE A 117 9.56 4.15 -7.10
CA ILE A 117 8.17 3.73 -6.89
C ILE A 117 7.97 3.25 -5.44
N GLN A 118 8.92 2.49 -4.92
CA GLN A 118 8.83 1.89 -3.57
C GLN A 118 8.96 2.94 -2.47
N VAL A 119 9.94 3.84 -2.59
CA VAL A 119 10.17 4.93 -1.63
C VAL A 119 8.98 5.88 -1.62
N MET A 120 8.46 6.26 -2.79
CA MET A 120 7.28 7.13 -2.86
C MET A 120 6.03 6.47 -2.27
N SER A 121 5.80 5.18 -2.54
CA SER A 121 4.67 4.42 -1.94
C SER A 121 4.77 4.40 -0.42
N THR A 122 5.96 4.11 0.10
CA THR A 122 6.24 4.05 1.54
C THR A 122 6.10 5.43 2.19
N GLY A 123 6.59 6.48 1.54
CA GLY A 123 6.47 7.86 2.01
C GLY A 123 5.02 8.33 2.06
N LEU A 124 4.22 8.05 1.03
CA LEU A 124 2.79 8.41 1.01
C LEU A 124 1.99 7.63 2.06
N PHE A 125 2.30 6.35 2.26
CA PHE A 125 1.76 5.56 3.37
C PHE A 125 2.09 6.20 4.71
N ALA A 126 3.37 6.48 4.97
CA ALA A 126 3.83 7.08 6.21
C ALA A 126 3.15 8.44 6.48
N ALA A 127 3.06 9.30 5.44
CA ALA A 127 2.39 10.59 5.54
C ALA A 127 0.90 10.45 5.85
N CYS A 128 0.19 9.53 5.17
CA CYS A 128 -1.23 9.29 5.42
C CYS A 128 -1.46 8.75 6.83
N VAL A 129 -0.65 7.80 7.31
CA VAL A 129 -0.76 7.26 8.67
C VAL A 129 -0.43 8.33 9.71
N ALA A 130 0.67 9.07 9.54
CA ALA A 130 1.06 10.13 10.47
C ALA A 130 -0.02 11.21 10.58
N LEU A 131 -0.54 11.69 9.44
CA LEU A 131 -1.62 12.67 9.42
C LEU A 131 -2.92 12.09 9.99
N GLY A 132 -3.21 10.82 9.73
CA GLY A 132 -4.36 10.10 10.28
C GLY A 132 -4.29 9.99 11.80
N LEU A 133 -3.11 9.72 12.36
CA LEU A 133 -2.89 9.68 13.81
C LEU A 133 -2.90 11.07 14.44
N TRP A 134 -2.38 12.09 13.75
CA TRP A 134 -2.44 13.48 14.21
C TRP A 134 -3.89 13.99 14.27
N LEU A 135 -4.68 13.71 13.23
CA LEU A 135 -6.10 14.07 13.14
C LEU A 135 -7.04 13.01 13.74
N ARG A 136 -6.55 12.15 14.66
CA ARG A 136 -7.35 11.07 15.26
C ARG A 136 -8.61 11.53 15.99
N ARG A 137 -8.64 12.78 16.47
CA ARG A 137 -9.82 13.40 17.09
C ARG A 137 -10.87 13.85 16.08
N ARG A 138 -10.52 13.97 14.80
CA ARG A 138 -11.42 14.26 13.67
C ARG A 138 -11.67 12.96 12.90
N SER A 139 -12.66 12.20 13.36
CA SER A 139 -12.92 10.83 12.89
C SER A 139 -13.17 10.72 11.37
N ASP A 140 -13.72 11.78 10.79
CA ASP A 140 -13.93 11.99 9.36
C ASP A 140 -12.62 12.08 8.57
N PHE A 141 -11.61 12.76 9.10
CA PHE A 141 -10.26 12.81 8.51
C PHE A 141 -9.52 11.50 8.75
N HIS A 142 -9.49 11.02 10.00
CA HIS A 142 -8.74 9.84 10.42
C HIS A 142 -9.04 8.61 9.54
N LYS A 143 -10.32 8.22 9.43
CA LYS A 143 -10.70 7.01 8.69
C LYS A 143 -10.36 7.09 7.20
N ARG A 144 -10.44 8.28 6.61
CA ARG A 144 -10.15 8.49 5.18
C ARG A 144 -8.66 8.45 4.92
N LEU A 145 -7.85 9.03 5.79
CA LEU A 145 -6.39 8.97 5.72
C LEU A 145 -5.89 7.52 5.91
N MET A 146 -6.49 6.75 6.82
CA MET A 146 -6.15 5.34 6.98
C MET A 146 -6.50 4.50 5.73
N VAL A 147 -7.60 4.80 5.04
CA VAL A 147 -7.91 4.18 3.74
C VAL A 147 -6.89 4.59 2.68
N LEU A 148 -6.58 5.88 2.56
CA LEU A 148 -5.60 6.36 1.58
C LEU A 148 -4.20 5.79 1.83
N ALA A 149 -3.82 5.54 3.08
CA ALA A 149 -2.59 4.83 3.41
C ALA A 149 -2.55 3.46 2.73
N MET A 150 -3.64 2.68 2.80
CA MET A 150 -3.73 1.37 2.14
C MET A 150 -3.70 1.49 0.61
N VAL A 151 -4.39 2.49 0.06
CA VAL A 151 -4.39 2.77 -1.39
C VAL A 151 -2.99 3.15 -1.88
N ALA A 152 -2.20 3.89 -1.09
CA ALA A 152 -0.85 4.31 -1.45
C ALA A 152 0.12 3.13 -1.67
N VAL A 153 -0.11 2.00 -1.00
CA VAL A 153 0.75 0.80 -1.03
C VAL A 153 0.08 -0.42 -1.68
N ILE A 154 -1.04 -0.24 -2.40
CA ILE A 154 -1.71 -1.35 -3.10
C ILE A 154 -0.93 -1.86 -4.32
N GLY A 155 0.04 -1.07 -4.79
CA GLY A 155 0.74 -1.31 -6.05
C GLY A 155 1.40 -2.68 -6.20
N PRO A 156 2.15 -3.17 -5.21
CA PRO A 156 2.73 -4.52 -5.25
C PRO A 156 1.69 -5.64 -5.41
N ALA A 157 0.46 -5.48 -4.89
CA ALA A 157 -0.61 -6.45 -5.08
C ALA A 157 -1.15 -6.42 -6.53
N VAL A 158 -1.45 -5.20 -7.03
CA VAL A 158 -1.91 -5.01 -8.43
C VAL A 158 -0.87 -5.55 -9.41
N GLY A 159 0.40 -5.18 -9.25
CA GLY A 159 1.47 -5.62 -10.14
C GLY A 159 1.62 -7.14 -10.22
N ARG A 160 1.44 -7.87 -9.10
CA ARG A 160 1.49 -9.34 -9.10
C ARG A 160 0.36 -9.97 -9.89
N LEU A 161 -0.87 -9.47 -9.73
CA LEU A 161 -2.02 -9.97 -10.49
C LEU A 161 -1.85 -9.69 -11.99
N VAL A 162 -1.42 -8.48 -12.34
CA VAL A 162 -1.20 -8.08 -13.73
C VAL A 162 -0.13 -8.94 -14.40
N ILE A 163 0.96 -9.22 -13.70
CA ILE A 163 2.01 -10.13 -14.19
C ILE A 163 1.46 -11.55 -14.35
N TRP A 164 0.69 -12.05 -13.38
CA TRP A 164 0.09 -13.38 -13.47
C TRP A 164 -0.89 -13.50 -14.64
N MET A 165 -1.65 -12.45 -14.94
CA MET A 165 -2.58 -12.39 -16.07
C MET A 165 -1.89 -12.19 -17.44
N GLY A 166 -0.55 -12.13 -17.50
CA GLY A 166 0.20 -11.99 -18.75
C GLY A 166 0.35 -10.55 -19.25
N PHE A 167 -0.02 -9.54 -18.46
CA PHE A 167 0.01 -8.12 -18.84
C PHE A 167 1.19 -7.36 -18.23
N ALA A 168 2.31 -8.04 -17.96
CA ALA A 168 3.45 -7.50 -17.25
C ALA A 168 3.97 -6.13 -17.78
N PRO A 169 4.07 -5.89 -19.11
CA PRO A 169 4.50 -4.58 -19.64
C PRO A 169 3.56 -3.43 -19.28
N TYR A 170 2.28 -3.71 -19.04
CA TYR A 170 1.24 -2.71 -18.77
C TYR A 170 1.03 -2.42 -17.28
N THR A 171 1.89 -2.96 -16.41
CA THR A 171 1.77 -2.84 -14.94
C THR A 171 1.63 -1.39 -14.46
N SER A 172 2.25 -0.41 -15.11
CA SER A 172 2.11 1.01 -14.77
C SER A 172 0.67 1.51 -14.95
N TYR A 173 0.05 1.21 -16.09
CA TYR A 173 -1.32 1.62 -16.40
C TYR A 173 -2.33 0.97 -15.46
N PHE A 174 -2.18 -0.33 -15.19
CA PHE A 174 -3.07 -1.04 -14.26
C PHE A 174 -2.95 -0.55 -12.82
N ASN A 175 -1.75 -0.19 -12.36
CA ASN A 175 -1.57 0.43 -11.04
C ASN A 175 -2.32 1.77 -10.94
N THR A 176 -2.11 2.65 -11.91
CA THR A 176 -2.80 3.95 -11.97
C THR A 176 -4.31 3.76 -12.02
N ALA A 177 -4.80 2.87 -12.87
CA ALA A 177 -6.23 2.58 -13.03
C ALA A 177 -6.84 1.99 -11.76
N ALA A 178 -6.18 1.04 -11.10
CA ALA A 178 -6.66 0.43 -9.87
C ALA A 178 -6.77 1.46 -8.73
N VAL A 179 -5.75 2.32 -8.58
CA VAL A 179 -5.78 3.40 -7.59
C VAL A 179 -6.85 4.44 -7.91
N ALA A 180 -6.97 4.85 -9.18
CA ALA A 180 -8.03 5.76 -9.61
C ALA A 180 -9.42 5.17 -9.35
N LEU A 181 -9.63 3.89 -9.62
CA LEU A 181 -10.89 3.20 -9.36
C LEU A 181 -11.23 3.17 -7.87
N LEU A 182 -10.26 2.83 -7.01
CA LEU A 182 -10.45 2.82 -5.55
C LEU A 182 -10.76 4.21 -5.00
N VAL A 183 -10.03 5.24 -5.45
CA VAL A 183 -10.25 6.63 -5.05
C VAL A 183 -11.61 7.13 -5.53
N THR A 184 -11.96 6.90 -6.80
CA THR A 184 -13.27 7.26 -7.35
C THR A 184 -14.40 6.55 -6.62
N GLY A 185 -14.24 5.28 -6.25
CA GLY A 185 -15.20 4.56 -5.42
C GLY A 185 -15.40 5.21 -4.05
N CYS A 186 -14.32 5.66 -3.42
CA CYS A 186 -14.36 6.39 -2.15
C CYS A 186 -15.04 7.77 -2.29
N LEU A 187 -14.73 8.52 -3.35
CA LEU A 187 -15.36 9.81 -3.66
C LEU A 187 -16.85 9.67 -3.95
N ALA A 188 -17.22 8.70 -4.78
CA ALA A 188 -18.62 8.40 -5.12
C ALA A 188 -19.41 7.99 -3.87
N TYR A 189 -18.80 7.24 -2.96
CA TYR A 189 -19.42 6.91 -1.69
C TYR A 189 -19.67 8.16 -0.83
N ASP A 190 -18.67 9.02 -0.65
CA ASP A 190 -18.82 10.26 0.13
C ASP A 190 -19.90 11.16 -0.46
N TRP A 191 -19.86 11.37 -1.77
CA TRP A 191 -20.86 12.17 -2.49
C TRP A 191 -22.28 11.60 -2.34
N ARG A 192 -22.47 10.28 -2.55
CA ARG A 192 -23.80 9.64 -2.40
C ARG A 192 -24.34 9.70 -0.98
N ARG A 193 -23.47 9.77 0.04
CA ARG A 193 -23.88 9.78 1.46
C ARG A 193 -24.04 11.17 2.04
N HIS A 194 -23.25 12.14 1.58
CA HIS A 194 -23.14 13.45 2.20
C HIS A 194 -23.40 14.62 1.22
N GLY A 195 -23.62 14.35 -0.06
CA GLY A 195 -23.78 15.37 -1.11
C GLY A 195 -22.48 16.07 -1.53
N ILE A 196 -21.38 15.85 -0.80
CA ILE A 196 -20.08 16.46 -1.04
C ILE A 196 -18.96 15.44 -0.81
N ALA A 197 -17.94 15.46 -1.68
CA ALA A 197 -16.74 14.66 -1.51
C ALA A 197 -15.82 15.29 -0.44
N HIS A 198 -15.34 14.48 0.51
CA HIS A 198 -14.48 15.00 1.56
C HIS A 198 -13.10 15.42 1.01
N PRO A 199 -12.53 16.57 1.44
CA PRO A 199 -11.25 17.08 0.94
C PRO A 199 -10.09 16.07 1.01
N VAL A 200 -10.05 15.24 2.06
CA VAL A 200 -9.05 14.16 2.18
C VAL A 200 -9.09 13.20 1.00
N PHE A 201 -10.27 12.70 0.62
CA PHE A 201 -10.38 11.81 -0.54
C PHE A 201 -10.17 12.55 -1.85
N ALA A 202 -10.61 13.81 -1.96
CA ALA A 202 -10.43 14.60 -3.16
C ALA A 202 -8.94 14.89 -3.42
N TYR A 203 -8.31 15.66 -2.54
CA TYR A 203 -6.92 16.09 -2.71
C TYR A 203 -5.92 14.96 -2.45
N GLY A 204 -6.11 14.19 -1.37
CA GLY A 204 -5.22 13.06 -1.06
C GLY A 204 -5.34 11.94 -2.08
N GLY A 205 -6.55 11.64 -2.54
CA GLY A 205 -6.78 10.67 -3.61
C GLY A 205 -6.18 11.14 -4.94
N LEU A 206 -6.41 12.40 -5.34
CA LEU A 206 -5.82 12.98 -6.53
C LEU A 206 -4.28 12.94 -6.49
N LEU A 207 -3.69 13.33 -5.36
CA LEU A 207 -2.25 13.25 -5.14
C LEU A 207 -1.73 11.83 -5.37
N ILE A 208 -2.37 10.81 -4.78
CA ILE A 208 -1.93 9.42 -4.92
C ILE A 208 -2.09 8.94 -6.37
N VAL A 209 -3.20 9.28 -7.05
CA VAL A 209 -3.44 8.95 -8.46
C VAL A 209 -2.36 9.56 -9.35
N LEU A 210 -2.13 10.89 -9.24
CA LEU A 210 -1.14 11.60 -10.04
C LEU A 210 0.30 11.19 -9.69
N SER A 211 0.54 10.71 -8.47
CA SER A 211 1.85 10.22 -8.09
C SER A 211 2.27 8.98 -8.89
N TRP A 212 1.35 8.17 -9.42
CA TRP A 212 1.71 6.97 -10.18
C TRP A 212 2.46 7.26 -11.48
N PRO A 213 1.94 8.03 -12.44
CA PRO A 213 2.70 8.40 -13.63
C PRO A 213 3.97 9.19 -13.26
N PHE A 214 3.90 10.05 -12.24
CA PHE A 214 5.06 10.79 -11.76
C PHE A 214 6.19 9.87 -11.24
N ARG A 215 5.87 8.81 -10.48
CA ARG A 215 6.87 7.83 -10.01
C ARG A 215 7.63 7.18 -11.17
N TYR A 216 6.94 6.85 -12.26
CA TYR A 216 7.55 6.22 -13.44
C TYR A 216 8.38 7.19 -14.28
N TRP A 217 7.98 8.47 -14.33
CA TRP A 217 8.79 9.53 -14.93
C TRP A 217 10.06 9.77 -14.09
N LEU A 218 9.91 9.92 -12.78
CA LEU A 218 11.02 10.12 -11.84
C LEU A 218 12.00 8.95 -11.89
N ALA A 219 11.52 7.70 -11.94
CA ALA A 219 12.37 6.51 -12.03
C ALA A 219 13.28 6.49 -13.27
N ARG A 220 12.93 7.22 -14.33
CA ARG A 220 13.67 7.30 -15.60
C ARG A 220 14.46 8.59 -15.77
N SER A 221 14.37 9.53 -14.83
CA SER A 221 14.99 10.83 -14.97
C SER A 221 16.44 10.82 -14.48
N ASP A 222 17.28 11.62 -15.12
CA ASP A 222 18.67 11.82 -14.69
C ASP A 222 18.78 12.39 -13.28
N PHE A 223 17.74 13.09 -12.82
CA PHE A 223 17.62 13.58 -11.44
C PHE A 223 17.60 12.43 -10.41
N TYR A 224 16.95 11.30 -10.73
CA TYR A 224 16.88 10.17 -9.80
C TYR A 224 18.07 9.22 -9.92
N SER A 225 18.81 9.25 -11.03
CA SER A 225 19.94 8.34 -11.30
C SER A 225 20.96 8.25 -10.15
N PRO A 226 21.43 9.36 -9.53
CA PRO A 226 22.36 9.27 -8.39
C PRO A 226 21.77 8.55 -7.16
N VAL A 227 20.46 8.69 -6.95
CA VAL A 227 19.75 8.02 -5.84
C VAL A 227 19.58 6.54 -6.15
N ALA A 228 19.22 6.19 -7.39
CA ALA A 228 19.16 4.80 -7.85
C ALA A 228 20.53 4.10 -7.69
N ASP A 229 21.62 4.79 -8.06
CA ASP A 229 22.98 4.26 -7.92
C ASP A 229 23.37 4.04 -6.46
N TRP A 230 22.96 4.95 -5.56
CA TRP A 230 23.14 4.76 -4.12
C TRP A 230 22.40 3.51 -3.63
N PHE A 231 21.14 3.31 -4.02
CA PHE A 231 20.36 2.11 -3.67
C PHE A 231 21.01 0.84 -4.21
N SER A 232 21.54 0.88 -5.44
CA SER A 232 22.25 -0.25 -6.06
C SER A 232 23.48 -0.65 -5.23
N ARG A 233 24.35 0.32 -4.88
CA ARG A 233 25.54 0.06 -4.06
C ARG A 233 25.20 -0.40 -2.64
N ALA A 234 24.23 0.27 -2.00
CA ALA A 234 23.78 -0.10 -0.67
C ALA A 234 23.16 -1.50 -0.65
N GLY A 235 22.39 -1.83 -1.69
CA GLY A 235 21.79 -3.14 -1.87
C GLY A 235 22.84 -4.24 -2.07
N ALA A 236 23.87 -3.99 -2.89
CA ALA A 236 24.97 -4.93 -3.09
C ALA A 236 25.71 -5.25 -1.78
N ALA A 237 25.96 -4.25 -0.94
CA ALA A 237 26.56 -4.43 0.39
C ALA A 237 25.61 -5.08 1.41
N PHE A 238 24.29 -5.03 1.18
CA PHE A 238 23.29 -5.63 2.07
C PHE A 238 23.08 -7.12 1.80
N ILE A 239 23.34 -7.58 0.57
CA ILE A 239 23.15 -8.97 0.14
C ILE A 239 24.46 -9.79 0.09
N GLY A 240 25.61 -9.12 -0.05
CA GLY A 240 26.94 -9.75 -0.05
C GLY A 240 27.47 -9.93 1.36
#